data_AF-A0A3S9YFV3-F1
#
_entry.id   AF-A0A3S9YFV3-F1
#
_cell.length_a   1.000
_cell.length_b   1.000
_cell.length_c   1.000
_cell.angle_alpha   90.00
_cell.angle_beta   90.00
_cell.angle_gamma   90.00
#
_symmetry.space_group_name_H-M   'P 1'
#
loop_
_entity.id
_entity.type
_entity.pdbx_description
1 polymer ?
#
loop_
_entity_poly.entity_id
_entity_poly.type
_entity_poly.pdbx_seq_one_letter_code
_entity_poly.pdbx_strand_id
1 'polypeptide(L)'
;MAALFATRLRRLRLNAGLTQAQLGRQAHTHSTRINQIERTTGARPTLELTRALDEAVGADDLLVDLWPYIQQEVFPYWSRAVLERLERATDIRQLPNGSESAYVEVADFGQLFDAPEEVTAYSVTYDRLRALSLPPSMSLDLIRSVMEGTHHAERIPSRSERRRLAQVQLQQSGGRRVRRGQRQLPRPRPRP
;
A
#
# COMPACT_ATOMS: atom_id res chain seq x y z
N MET A 1 -1.69 -13.13 -3.48
CA MET A 1 -1.19 -14.32 -2.78
C MET A 1 -0.17 -13.98 -1.70
N ALA A 2 0.68 -12.94 -1.84
CA ALA A 2 1.69 -12.61 -0.83
C ALA A 2 1.13 -12.31 0.58
N ALA A 3 -0.01 -11.62 0.67
CA ALA A 3 -0.68 -11.39 1.95
C ALA A 3 -1.20 -12.69 2.62
N LEU A 4 -1.63 -13.67 1.82
CA LEU A 4 -2.06 -14.98 2.30
C LEU A 4 -0.85 -15.76 2.83
N PHE A 5 0.26 -15.78 2.08
CA PHE A 5 1.53 -16.38 2.52
C PHE A 5 1.98 -15.79 3.86
N ALA A 6 2.04 -14.46 3.96
CA ALA A 6 2.42 -13.74 5.17
C ALA A 6 1.51 -14.07 6.37
N THR A 7 0.19 -14.11 6.13
CA THR A 7 -0.79 -14.46 7.17
C THR A 7 -0.66 -15.91 7.63
N ARG A 8 -0.43 -16.84 6.70
CA ARG A 8 -0.23 -18.26 7.00
C ARG A 8 1.05 -18.48 7.81
N LEU A 9 2.17 -17.90 7.36
CA LEU A 9 3.44 -17.95 8.09
C LEU A 9 3.28 -17.43 9.52
N ARG A 10 2.67 -16.25 9.69
CA ARG A 10 2.43 -15.67 11.02
C ARG A 10 1.59 -16.57 11.91
N ARG A 11 0.52 -17.16 11.38
CA ARG A 11 -0.37 -18.05 12.12
C ARG A 11 0.34 -19.32 12.56
N LEU A 12 1.08 -19.96 11.65
CA LEU A 12 1.85 -21.18 11.94
C LEU A 12 2.95 -20.91 12.97
N ARG A 13 3.69 -19.81 12.82
CA ARG A 13 4.70 -19.38 13.80
C ARG A 13 4.10 -19.21 15.20
N LEU A 14 2.96 -18.53 15.31
CA LEU A 14 2.30 -18.31 16.59
C LEU A 14 1.76 -19.62 17.19
N ASN A 15 1.23 -20.53 16.37
CA ASN A 15 0.79 -21.85 16.82
C ASN A 15 1.96 -22.72 17.31
N ALA A 16 3.13 -22.59 16.69
CA ALA A 16 4.37 -23.24 17.14
C ALA A 16 4.99 -22.56 18.38
N GLY A 17 4.40 -21.49 18.91
CA GLY A 17 4.91 -20.75 20.07
C GLY A 17 6.20 -19.97 19.79
N LEU A 18 6.55 -19.74 18.53
CA LEU A 18 7.81 -19.12 18.14
C LEU A 18 7.69 -17.59 18.07
N THR A 19 8.68 -16.89 18.60
CA THR A 19 8.90 -15.47 18.30
C THR A 19 9.50 -15.30 16.90
N GLN A 20 9.42 -14.10 16.32
CA GLN A 20 10.10 -13.80 15.03
C GLN A 20 11.61 -14.05 15.10
N ALA A 21 12.25 -13.81 16.25
CA ALA A 21 13.67 -14.07 16.44
C ALA A 21 14.00 -15.56 16.53
N GLN A 22 13.15 -16.36 17.17
CA GLN A 22 13.33 -17.81 17.22
C GLN A 22 13.13 -18.45 15.85
N LEU A 23 12.05 -18.06 15.13
CA LEU A 23 11.83 -18.52 13.76
C LEU A 23 12.98 -18.10 12.85
N GLY A 24 13.45 -16.86 12.97
CA GLY A 24 14.62 -16.38 12.22
C GLY A 24 15.82 -17.30 12.43
N ARG A 25 16.19 -17.57 13.69
CA ARG A 25 17.31 -18.47 14.00
C ARG A 25 17.13 -19.88 13.42
N GLN A 26 15.93 -20.45 13.52
CA GLN A 26 15.63 -21.78 12.99
C GLN A 26 15.69 -21.83 11.45
N ALA A 27 15.21 -20.79 10.78
CA ALA A 27 15.25 -20.67 9.32
C ALA A 27 16.54 -19.99 8.81
N HIS A 28 17.61 -19.98 9.60
CA HIS A 28 18.92 -19.38 9.27
C HIS A 28 18.83 -17.93 8.74
N THR A 29 17.95 -17.12 9.31
CA THR A 29 17.73 -15.72 8.94
C THR A 29 17.55 -14.81 10.17
N HIS A 30 17.40 -13.50 9.93
CA HIS A 30 17.24 -12.51 11.00
C HIS A 30 15.76 -12.24 11.31
N SER A 31 15.45 -11.84 12.54
CA SER A 31 14.09 -11.46 12.97
C SER A 31 13.46 -10.38 12.09
N THR A 32 14.27 -9.42 11.63
CA THR A 32 13.84 -8.37 10.69
C THR A 32 13.36 -8.94 9.38
N ARG A 33 13.98 -10.02 8.87
CA ARG A 33 13.56 -10.69 7.64
C ARG A 33 12.21 -11.39 7.82
N ILE A 34 11.97 -12.02 8.97
CA ILE A 34 10.67 -12.59 9.31
C ILE A 34 9.60 -11.51 9.39
N ASN A 35 9.88 -10.40 10.07
CA ASN A 35 8.97 -9.26 10.14
C ASN A 35 8.63 -8.71 8.75
N GLN A 36 9.64 -8.58 7.88
CA GLN A 36 9.44 -8.14 6.51
C GLN A 36 8.45 -9.04 5.76
N ILE A 37 8.64 -10.36 5.83
CA ILE A 37 7.78 -11.35 5.18
C ILE A 37 6.36 -11.30 5.76
N GLU A 38 6.19 -11.29 7.08
CA GLU A 38 4.88 -11.23 7.75
C GLU A 38 4.12 -9.93 7.47
N ARG A 39 4.84 -8.84 7.18
CA ARG A 39 4.26 -7.56 6.79
C ARG A 39 4.08 -7.42 5.29
N THR A 40 4.52 -8.40 4.51
CA THR A 40 4.52 -8.35 3.03
C THR A 40 5.33 -7.14 2.52
N THR A 41 6.44 -6.85 3.21
CA THR A 41 7.37 -5.76 2.90
C THR A 41 8.73 -6.32 2.50
N GLY A 42 9.45 -5.63 1.62
CA GLY A 42 10.78 -6.03 1.15
C GLY A 42 10.76 -7.13 0.08
N ALA A 43 11.95 -7.65 -0.23
CA ALA A 43 12.13 -8.69 -1.25
C ALA A 43 11.35 -9.96 -0.90
N ARG A 44 10.81 -10.64 -1.91
CA ARG A 44 10.15 -11.94 -1.72
C ARG A 44 11.12 -12.96 -1.14
N PRO A 45 10.65 -13.93 -0.34
CA PRO A 45 11.51 -15.00 0.14
C PRO A 45 12.00 -15.84 -1.04
N THR A 46 13.27 -16.23 -1.00
CA THR A 46 13.82 -17.22 -1.94
C THR A 46 13.16 -18.58 -1.68
N LEU A 47 13.20 -19.49 -2.66
CA LEU A 47 12.70 -20.85 -2.45
C LEU A 47 13.40 -21.55 -1.28
N GLU A 48 14.71 -21.33 -1.14
CA GLU A 48 15.51 -21.84 -0.02
C GLU A 48 14.99 -21.33 1.32
N LEU A 49 14.80 -20.01 1.46
CA LEU A 49 14.24 -19.44 2.68
C LEU A 49 12.81 -19.95 2.93
N THR A 50 12.00 -20.11 1.90
CA THR A 50 10.65 -20.65 2.04
C THR A 50 10.67 -22.09 2.57
N ARG A 51 11.55 -22.95 2.05
CA ARG A 51 11.71 -24.33 2.57
C ARG A 51 12.12 -24.33 4.04
N ALA A 52 13.10 -23.51 4.39
CA ALA A 52 13.56 -23.38 5.78
C ALA A 52 12.45 -22.88 6.72
N LEU A 53 11.60 -21.95 6.25
CA LEU A 53 10.44 -21.49 7.01
C LEU A 53 9.36 -22.56 7.15
N ASP A 54 9.12 -23.33 6.08
CA ASP A 54 8.14 -24.42 6.05
C ASP A 54 8.49 -25.50 7.08
N GLU A 55 9.74 -25.95 7.07
CA GLU A 55 10.28 -26.91 8.03
C GLU A 55 10.23 -26.36 9.46
N ALA A 56 10.67 -25.12 9.68
CA ALA A 56 10.73 -24.53 11.01
C ALA A 56 9.36 -24.36 11.68
N VAL A 57 8.28 -24.18 10.91
CA VAL A 57 6.92 -24.07 11.46
C VAL A 57 6.09 -25.34 11.27
N GLY A 58 6.65 -26.39 10.66
CA GLY A 58 5.96 -27.64 10.36
C GLY A 58 4.74 -27.43 9.44
N ALA A 59 4.92 -26.71 8.34
CA ALA A 59 3.81 -26.29 7.48
C ALA A 59 3.33 -27.37 6.49
N ASP A 60 4.00 -28.52 6.41
CA ASP A 60 3.66 -29.63 5.51
C ASP A 60 3.62 -29.18 4.05
N ASP A 61 4.72 -28.56 3.59
CA ASP A 61 4.94 -28.00 2.25
C ASP A 61 3.98 -26.87 1.84
N LEU A 62 3.05 -26.45 2.70
CA LEU A 62 2.10 -25.38 2.41
C LEU A 62 2.76 -24.07 1.95
N LEU A 63 3.86 -23.64 2.58
CA LEU A 63 4.53 -22.41 2.20
C LEU A 63 5.28 -22.60 0.88
N VAL A 64 5.88 -23.77 0.66
CA VAL A 64 6.53 -24.13 -0.60
C VAL A 64 5.51 -24.13 -1.75
N ASP A 65 4.33 -24.70 -1.55
CA ASP A 65 3.24 -24.72 -2.52
C ASP A 65 2.68 -23.34 -2.84
N LEU A 66 2.70 -22.43 -1.86
CA LEU A 66 2.28 -21.04 -2.05
C LEU A 66 3.35 -20.19 -2.76
N TRP A 67 4.60 -20.63 -2.80
CA TRP A 67 5.73 -19.85 -3.30
C TRP A 67 5.60 -19.44 -4.79
N PRO A 68 5.23 -20.33 -5.74
CA PRO A 68 5.09 -19.96 -7.15
C PRO A 68 4.10 -18.81 -7.35
N TYR A 69 3.01 -18.80 -6.58
CA TYR A 69 1.97 -17.79 -6.70
C TYR A 69 2.39 -16.42 -6.17
N ILE A 70 3.27 -16.37 -5.16
CA ILE A 70 3.81 -15.08 -4.70
C ILE A 70 4.88 -14.57 -5.66
N GLN A 71 5.61 -15.45 -6.37
CA GLN A 71 6.61 -15.08 -7.37
C GLN A 71 5.97 -14.58 -8.68
N GLN A 72 4.85 -15.17 -9.09
CA GLN A 72 4.12 -14.80 -10.31
C GLN A 72 3.23 -13.57 -10.15
N GLU A 73 3.13 -12.96 -8.96
CA GLU A 73 2.42 -11.69 -8.80
C GLU A 73 3.19 -10.59 -9.56
N VAL A 74 2.75 -10.29 -10.78
CA VAL A 74 3.34 -9.27 -11.69
C VAL A 74 3.34 -7.87 -11.05
N PHE A 75 2.48 -7.64 -10.07
CA PHE A 75 2.46 -6.40 -9.26
C PHE A 75 2.40 -6.77 -7.78
N PRO A 76 3.45 -6.49 -6.99
CA PRO A 76 3.44 -6.74 -5.56
C PRO A 76 2.29 -5.97 -4.89
N TYR A 77 1.68 -6.50 -3.81
CA TYR A 77 0.60 -5.78 -3.11
C TYR A 77 1.04 -4.39 -2.59
N TRP A 78 2.33 -4.21 -2.30
CA TRP A 78 2.91 -2.91 -1.97
C TRP A 78 2.90 -1.92 -3.15
N SER A 79 2.81 -2.37 -4.40
CA SER A 79 2.66 -1.51 -5.58
C SER A 79 1.40 -0.65 -5.50
N ARG A 80 0.30 -1.11 -4.87
CA ARG A 80 -0.92 -0.29 -4.79
C ARG A 80 -0.77 0.86 -3.78
N ALA A 81 -0.10 0.60 -2.66
CA ALA A 81 0.21 1.63 -1.65
C ALA A 81 1.39 2.53 -2.04
N VAL A 82 2.29 2.03 -2.91
CA VAL A 82 3.42 2.77 -3.50
C VAL A 82 2.95 3.61 -4.68
N LEU A 83 2.08 3.12 -5.59
CA LEU A 83 1.46 3.91 -6.65
C LEU A 83 0.64 5.08 -6.08
N GLU A 84 -0.01 4.89 -4.93
CA GLU A 84 -0.65 5.98 -4.17
C GLU A 84 0.37 6.96 -3.52
N ARG A 85 1.65 6.60 -3.44
CA ARG A 85 2.74 7.33 -2.77
C ARG A 85 3.94 7.65 -3.66
N LEU A 86 3.88 7.45 -4.98
CA LEU A 86 4.94 7.77 -5.95
C LEU A 86 5.02 9.29 -6.17
N GLU A 87 5.19 10.02 -5.08
CA GLU A 87 5.71 11.38 -5.02
C GLU A 87 7.25 11.38 -4.80
N ARG A 88 7.93 10.23 -4.88
CA ARG A 88 9.38 10.12 -4.64
C ARG A 88 10.12 9.30 -5.70
N ALA A 89 11.34 9.76 -5.96
CA ALA A 89 12.11 9.60 -7.19
C ALA A 89 12.43 8.15 -7.56
N THR A 90 12.22 7.84 -8.82
CA THR A 90 12.81 6.69 -9.51
C THR A 90 13.93 7.25 -10.41
N ASP A 91 15.14 6.70 -10.33
CA ASP A 91 16.24 7.03 -11.25
C ASP A 91 16.48 5.83 -12.17
N ILE A 92 16.48 6.05 -13.48
CA ILE A 92 16.71 5.00 -14.49
C ILE A 92 18.01 5.35 -15.19
N ARG A 93 18.96 4.40 -15.20
CA ARG A 93 20.26 4.59 -15.82
C ARG A 93 20.61 3.46 -16.78
N GLN A 94 21.16 3.83 -17.92
CA GLN A 94 21.86 2.91 -18.80
C GLN A 94 23.30 2.74 -18.32
N LEU A 95 23.72 1.49 -18.13
CA LEU A 95 25.10 1.14 -17.82
C LEU A 95 25.95 1.10 -19.10
N PRO A 96 27.29 1.17 -18.97
CA PRO A 96 28.21 1.17 -20.13
C PRO A 96 28.11 -0.06 -21.05
N ASN A 97 27.59 -1.17 -20.54
CA ASN A 97 27.34 -2.42 -21.28
C ASN A 97 25.97 -2.43 -22.01
N GLY A 98 25.20 -1.35 -21.94
CA GLY A 98 23.88 -1.23 -22.56
C GLY A 98 22.73 -1.85 -21.76
N SER A 99 22.98 -2.43 -20.58
CA SER A 99 21.90 -2.86 -19.68
C SER A 99 21.31 -1.66 -18.95
N GLU A 100 20.00 -1.67 -18.74
CA GLU A 100 19.31 -0.66 -17.95
C GLU A 100 19.13 -1.17 -16.51
N SER A 101 19.31 -0.26 -15.56
CA SER A 101 19.02 -0.48 -14.15
C SER A 101 18.07 0.59 -13.64
N ALA A 102 17.12 0.20 -12.80
CA ALA A 102 16.21 1.11 -12.13
C ALA A 102 16.52 1.16 -10.64
N TYR A 103 16.71 2.38 -10.12
CA TYR A 103 16.85 2.63 -8.69
C TYR A 103 15.56 3.25 -8.16
N VAL A 104 14.98 2.61 -7.16
CA VAL A 104 13.75 3.07 -6.50
C VAL A 104 14.08 3.44 -5.07
N GLU A 105 13.88 4.70 -4.73
CA GLU A 105 14.05 5.22 -3.36
C GLU A 105 12.70 5.65 -2.78
N VAL A 106 12.34 5.05 -1.66
CA VAL A 106 11.16 5.37 -0.85
C VAL A 106 11.65 5.75 0.55
N ALA A 107 10.84 6.48 1.33
CA ALA A 107 11.22 7.12 2.60
C ALA A 107 12.09 6.27 3.57
N ASP A 108 11.96 4.95 3.55
CA ASP A 108 12.72 4.04 4.41
C ASP A 108 13.49 2.94 3.64
N PHE A 109 13.60 3.02 2.30
CA PHE A 109 14.12 1.91 1.48
C PHE A 109 14.66 2.36 0.12
N GLY A 110 15.85 1.87 -0.25
CA GLY A 110 16.43 2.00 -1.60
C GLY A 110 16.74 0.62 -2.19
N GLN A 111 16.30 0.35 -3.42
CA GLN A 111 16.58 -0.90 -4.12
C GLN A 111 16.97 -0.68 -5.58
N LEU A 112 17.97 -1.44 -6.03
CA LEU A 112 18.38 -1.55 -7.41
C LEU A 112 17.68 -2.76 -8.06
N PHE A 113 17.13 -2.55 -9.25
CA PHE A 113 16.54 -3.57 -10.11
C PHE A 113 17.32 -3.63 -11.42
N ASP A 114 17.79 -4.83 -11.77
CA ASP A 114 18.61 -5.07 -12.96
C ASP A 114 17.95 -6.08 -13.92
N ALA A 115 16.83 -6.69 -13.54
CA ALA A 115 16.09 -7.59 -14.42
C ALA A 115 15.35 -6.78 -15.51
N PRO A 116 15.53 -7.09 -16.81
CA PRO A 116 14.98 -6.29 -17.90
C PRO A 116 13.45 -6.07 -17.83
N GLU A 117 12.72 -7.11 -17.42
CA GLU A 117 11.26 -7.07 -17.27
C GLU A 117 10.81 -6.11 -16.15
N GLU A 118 11.55 -6.06 -15.04
CA GLU A 118 11.29 -5.17 -13.92
C GLU A 118 11.64 -3.71 -14.28
N VAL A 119 12.80 -3.51 -14.92
CA VAL A 119 13.26 -2.18 -15.35
C VAL A 119 12.30 -1.55 -16.36
N THR A 120 11.76 -2.34 -17.29
CA THR A 120 10.76 -1.89 -18.26
C THR A 120 9.48 -1.39 -17.58
N ALA A 121 8.99 -2.11 -16.57
CA ALA A 121 7.79 -1.72 -15.82
C ALA A 121 8.00 -0.39 -15.04
N TYR A 122 9.19 -0.19 -14.49
CA TYR A 122 9.56 1.08 -13.85
C TYR A 122 9.70 2.22 -14.86
N SER A 123 10.27 1.95 -16.04
CA SER A 123 10.42 2.93 -17.12
C SER A 123 9.09 3.51 -17.58
N VAL A 124 8.10 2.65 -17.85
CA VAL A 124 6.74 3.10 -18.23
C VAL A 124 6.10 3.97 -17.15
N THR A 125 6.30 3.60 -15.89
CA THR A 125 5.76 4.36 -14.75
C THR A 125 6.46 5.71 -14.60
N TYR A 126 7.79 5.72 -14.73
CA TYR A 126 8.61 6.92 -14.68
C TYR A 126 8.26 7.90 -15.80
N ASP A 127 8.13 7.43 -17.03
CA ASP A 127 7.75 8.26 -18.17
C ASP A 127 6.37 8.89 -17.98
N ARG A 128 5.43 8.15 -17.42
CA ARG A 128 4.10 8.68 -17.10
C ARG A 128 4.15 9.75 -16.01
N LEU A 129 4.93 9.54 -14.95
CA LEU A 129 5.14 10.55 -13.90
C LEU A 129 5.81 11.80 -14.47
N ARG A 130 6.83 11.63 -15.31
CA ARG A 130 7.53 12.72 -15.99
C ARG A 130 6.59 13.51 -16.91
N ALA A 131 5.71 12.83 -17.64
CA ALA A 131 4.73 13.48 -18.53
C ALA A 131 3.66 14.28 -17.76
N LEU A 132 3.33 13.86 -16.54
CA LEU A 132 2.37 14.55 -15.67
C LEU A 132 3.02 15.60 -14.76
N SER A 133 4.35 15.65 -14.73
CA SER A 133 5.10 16.58 -13.89
C SER A 133 5.04 18.00 -14.45
N LEU A 134 4.99 18.98 -13.56
CA LEU A 134 5.02 20.39 -13.95
C LEU A 134 6.36 20.73 -14.62
N PRO A 135 6.35 21.62 -15.63
CA PRO A 135 7.58 22.22 -16.15
C PRO A 135 8.43 22.81 -15.01
N PRO A 136 9.77 22.87 -15.15
CA PRO A 136 10.65 23.36 -14.09
C PRO A 136 10.29 24.74 -13.53
N SER A 137 9.90 25.69 -14.39
CA SER A 137 9.48 27.03 -13.96
C SER A 137 8.22 26.98 -13.09
N MET A 138 7.20 26.24 -13.50
CA MET A 138 5.96 26.09 -12.73
C MET A 138 6.20 25.33 -11.42
N SER A 139 7.10 24.35 -11.42
CA SER A 139 7.52 23.67 -10.19
C SER A 139 8.21 24.63 -9.21
N LEU A 140 9.09 25.51 -9.71
CA LEU A 140 9.74 26.55 -8.89
C LEU A 140 8.74 27.55 -8.32
N ASP A 141 7.78 27.99 -9.14
CA ASP A 141 6.72 28.91 -8.71
C ASP A 141 5.83 28.26 -7.64
N LEU A 142 5.47 26.99 -7.83
CA LEU A 142 4.74 26.20 -6.85
C LEU A 142 5.51 26.08 -5.53
N ILE A 143 6.77 25.65 -5.56
CA ILE A 143 7.63 25.52 -4.38
C ILE A 143 7.74 26.86 -3.65
N ARG A 144 7.99 27.95 -4.39
CA ARG A 144 8.08 29.31 -3.84
C ARG A 144 6.77 29.70 -3.14
N SER A 145 5.62 29.51 -3.80
CA SER A 145 4.32 29.86 -3.22
C SER A 145 3.99 29.08 -1.94
N VAL A 146 4.41 27.82 -1.87
CA VAL A 146 4.26 26.99 -0.66
C VAL A 146 5.17 27.50 0.46
N MET A 147 6.44 27.78 0.14
CA MET A 147 7.41 28.32 1.10
C MET A 147 7.01 29.69 1.65
N GLU A 148 6.42 30.54 0.81
CA GLU A 148 5.95 31.88 1.16
C GLU A 148 4.54 31.87 1.80
N GLY A 149 3.88 30.70 1.89
CA GLY A 149 2.55 30.55 2.47
C GLY A 149 1.42 31.18 1.64
N THR A 150 1.70 31.55 0.39
CA THR A 150 0.75 32.15 -0.56
C THR A 150 -0.01 31.10 -1.38
N HIS A 151 0.38 29.82 -1.25
CA HIS A 151 -0.27 28.71 -1.92
C HIS A 151 -1.61 28.32 -1.26
N HIS A 152 -2.71 28.44 -2.01
CA HIS A 152 -4.06 28.05 -1.59
C HIS A 152 -4.49 26.74 -2.28
N ALA A 153 -3.87 25.62 -1.92
CA ALA A 153 -4.35 24.30 -2.36
C ALA A 153 -5.71 23.97 -1.72
N GLU A 154 -6.50 23.09 -2.34
CA GLU A 154 -7.58 22.39 -1.63
C GLU A 154 -7.00 21.73 -0.37
N ARG A 155 -7.44 22.20 0.81
CA ARG A 155 -6.94 21.77 2.10
C ARG A 155 -7.28 20.29 2.35
N ILE A 156 -6.33 19.40 2.10
CA ILE A 156 -6.46 17.98 2.50
C ILE A 156 -6.49 17.93 4.04
N PRO A 157 -7.59 17.48 4.67
CA PRO A 157 -7.70 17.51 6.12
C PRO A 157 -6.67 16.57 6.75
N SER A 158 -5.98 17.06 7.77
CA SER A 158 -5.03 16.27 8.55
C SER A 158 -5.71 15.05 9.19
N ARG A 159 -4.93 14.04 9.58
CA ARG A 159 -5.47 12.80 10.18
C ARG A 159 -6.31 13.06 11.43
N SER A 160 -5.95 14.08 12.22
CA SER A 160 -6.69 14.50 13.41
C SER A 160 -8.00 15.22 13.05
N GLU A 161 -8.01 16.03 11.98
CA GLU A 161 -9.21 16.67 11.43
C GLU A 161 -10.17 15.65 10.81
N ARG A 162 -9.68 14.66 10.04
CA ARG A 162 -10.49 13.56 9.52
C ARG A 162 -11.14 12.73 10.64
N ARG A 163 -10.40 12.47 11.72
CA ARG A 163 -10.93 11.75 12.90
C ARG A 163 -11.98 12.56 13.66
N ARG A 164 -11.81 13.89 13.75
CA ARG A 164 -12.84 14.79 14.30
C ARG A 164 -14.10 14.84 13.43
N LEU A 165 -13.96 14.95 12.11
CA LEU A 165 -15.10 14.93 11.18
C LEU A 165 -15.88 13.61 11.25
N ALA A 166 -15.19 12.47 11.37
CA ALA A 166 -15.82 11.16 11.58
C ALA A 166 -16.58 11.07 12.92
N GLN A 167 -16.08 11.72 13.98
CA GLN A 167 -16.80 11.83 15.26
C GLN A 167 -18.02 12.76 15.19
N VAL A 168 -17.93 13.86 14.41
CA VAL A 168 -19.05 14.78 14.19
C VAL A 168 -20.19 14.10 13.42
N GLN A 169 -19.90 13.21 12.47
CA GLN A 169 -20.92 12.45 11.76
C GLN A 169 -21.60 11.39 12.63
N LEU A 170 -20.89 10.75 13.56
CA LEU A 170 -21.46 9.76 14.48
C LEU A 170 -22.41 10.37 15.52
N GLN A 171 -22.31 11.67 15.80
CA GLN A 171 -23.18 12.36 16.76
C GLN A 171 -24.45 12.97 16.17
N GLN A 172 -24.67 12.89 14.85
CA GLN A 172 -25.99 13.21 14.28
C GLN A 172 -26.96 12.02 14.43
N SER A 173 -27.13 11.57 15.67
CA SER A 173 -28.26 10.75 16.07
C SER A 173 -29.42 11.68 16.46
N GLY A 174 -30.48 11.66 15.64
CA GLY A 174 -31.83 12.02 16.10
C GLY A 174 -32.46 13.25 15.43
N GLY A 175 -33.33 13.03 14.44
CA GLY A 175 -34.14 14.11 13.89
C GLY A 175 -35.17 13.77 12.81
N ARG A 176 -35.54 12.50 12.56
CA ARG A 176 -36.71 12.18 11.73
C ARG A 176 -37.90 11.77 12.59
N ARG A 177 -38.69 12.77 13.02
CA ARG A 177 -40.08 12.54 13.42
C ARG A 177 -40.88 12.20 12.16
N VAL A 178 -41.24 10.92 12.02
CA VAL A 178 -42.19 10.44 11.01
C VAL A 178 -43.55 11.05 11.35
N ARG A 179 -44.09 11.90 10.46
CA ARG A 179 -45.44 12.48 10.59
C ARG A 179 -46.48 11.35 10.47
N ARG A 180 -47.16 11.03 11.58
CA ARG A 180 -48.38 10.21 11.57
C ARG A 180 -49.43 10.93 10.73
N GLY A 181 -49.90 10.28 9.67
CA GLY A 181 -50.96 10.79 8.82
C GLY A 181 -52.28 10.93 9.58
N GLN A 182 -52.83 12.14 9.61
CA GLN A 182 -54.26 12.33 9.84
C GLN A 182 -54.95 12.43 8.49
N ARG A 183 -55.84 11.47 8.24
CA ARG A 183 -56.84 11.50 7.16
C ARG A 183 -57.67 12.78 7.30
N GLN A 184 -57.50 13.75 6.41
CA GLN A 184 -58.51 14.79 6.20
C GLN A 184 -59.63 14.19 5.33
N LEU A 185 -60.79 14.01 5.95
CA LEU A 185 -62.04 13.75 5.24
C LEU A 185 -62.44 15.01 4.43
N PRO A 186 -62.89 14.87 3.17
CA PRO A 186 -63.24 16.01 2.34
C PRO A 186 -64.53 16.69 2.84
N ARG A 187 -64.48 18.02 3.01
CA ARG A 187 -65.68 18.84 3.29
C ARG A 187 -66.46 19.13 1.99
N PRO A 188 -67.80 19.19 2.03
CA PRO A 188 -68.62 19.37 0.82
C PRO A 188 -68.54 20.82 0.31
N ARG A 189 -68.53 20.97 -1.03
CA ARG A 189 -68.60 22.27 -1.72
C ARG A 189 -69.99 22.90 -1.56
N PRO A 190 -70.11 24.21 -1.30
CA PRO A 190 -71.35 24.93 -1.52
C PRO A 190 -71.53 25.23 -3.02
N ARG A 191 -72.78 25.17 -3.48
CA ARG A 191 -73.30 25.70 -4.75
C ARG A 191 -74.66 26.33 -4.43
N PRO A 192 -75.17 27.19 -5.31
CA PRO A 192 -74.75 28.57 -5.57
C PRO A 192 -75.13 29.53 -4.42
#